data_AF-A0A2A4NUI0-F1
#
_entry.id   AF-A0A2A4NUI0-F1
#
_cell.length_a   1.000
_cell.length_b   1.000
_cell.length_c   1.000
_cell.angle_alpha   90.00
_cell.angle_beta   90.00
_cell.angle_gamma   90.00
#
_symmetry.space_group_name_H-M   'P 1'
#
loop_
_entity.id
_entity.type
_entity.pdbx_description
1 polymer ?
#
loop_
_entity_poly.entity_id
_entity_poly.type
_entity_poly.pdbx_seq_one_letter_code
_entity_poly.pdbx_strand_id
1 'polypeptide(L)'
;MKEAFLHYVWKYSLFNKKDLKTTEGKKVNVFSAGEQLHTSGPDFFNAKLEIQGQVWAGNVEIHVKASDWYLHKHETDAAYDSIILHVVWDCDVAVFRGDNSEVPTLELKGLVPKKMLDNYMKMMRSHKWIPCEDS
;
A
#
# COMPACT_ATOMS: atom_id res chain seq x y z
N MET A 1 7.55 -8.40 -6.75
CA MET A 1 7.36 -7.86 -5.38
C MET A 1 6.29 -8.70 -4.71
N LYS A 2 6.25 -8.80 -3.38
CA LYS A 2 5.11 -9.41 -2.67
C LYS A 2 4.42 -8.34 -1.82
N GLU A 3 3.10 -8.40 -1.69
CA GLU A 3 2.31 -7.46 -0.89
C GLU A 3 2.71 -7.46 0.58
N ALA A 4 3.04 -8.63 1.14
CA ALA A 4 3.53 -8.74 2.52
C ALA A 4 4.74 -7.81 2.80
N PHE A 5 5.59 -7.53 1.81
CA PHE A 5 6.67 -6.56 1.95
C PHE A 5 6.15 -5.12 1.98
N LEU A 6 5.17 -4.80 1.13
CA LEU A 6 4.55 -3.47 1.10
C LEU A 6 3.75 -3.20 2.39
N HIS A 7 3.01 -4.19 2.89
CA HIS A 7 2.37 -4.13 4.21
C HIS A 7 3.37 -3.81 5.31
N TYR A 8 4.52 -4.50 5.32
CA TYR A 8 5.59 -4.23 6.29
C TYR A 8 6.15 -2.81 6.14
N VAL A 9 6.44 -2.37 4.92
CA VAL A 9 6.95 -1.03 4.62
C VAL A 9 5.96 0.05 5.08
N TRP A 10 4.67 -0.14 4.81
CA TRP A 10 3.60 0.77 5.19
C TRP A 10 3.43 0.84 6.72
N LYS A 11 3.22 -0.31 7.35
CA LYS A 11 2.97 -0.45 8.79
C LYS A 11 4.03 0.22 9.65
N TYR A 12 5.30 0.05 9.28
CA TYR A 12 6.43 0.63 10.01
C TYR A 12 6.93 1.96 9.41
N SER A 13 6.21 2.50 8.41
CA SER A 13 6.58 3.74 7.70
C SER A 13 8.02 3.78 7.19
N LEU A 14 8.48 2.67 6.62
CA LEU A 14 9.86 2.43 6.19
C LEU A 14 10.17 2.95 4.77
N PHE A 15 9.73 4.17 4.50
CA PHE A 15 9.91 4.84 3.22
C PHE A 15 10.19 6.33 3.44
N ASN A 16 10.75 6.98 2.43
CA ASN A 16 11.01 8.41 2.50
C ASN A 16 9.69 9.19 2.49
N LYS A 17 9.41 9.86 3.61
CA LYS A 17 8.22 10.69 3.81
C LYS A 17 8.42 12.15 3.41
N LYS A 18 9.62 12.54 2.96
CA LYS A 18 9.92 13.92 2.54
C LYS A 18 9.18 14.24 1.23
N ASP A 19 8.29 15.23 1.27
CA ASP A 19 7.49 15.68 0.12
C ASP A 19 6.67 14.54 -0.52
N LEU A 20 6.08 13.69 0.33
CA LEU A 20 5.23 12.58 -0.09
C LEU A 20 4.02 13.11 -0.87
N LYS A 21 3.75 12.52 -2.04
CA LYS A 21 2.68 12.93 -2.95
C LYS A 21 1.98 11.71 -3.53
N THR A 22 0.70 11.87 -3.85
CA THR A 22 -0.02 10.92 -4.70
C THR A 22 0.53 10.95 -6.12
N THR A 23 0.15 9.97 -6.93
CA THR A 23 0.46 9.91 -8.37
C THR A 23 -0.12 11.11 -9.14
N GLU A 24 -1.21 11.70 -8.66
CA GLU A 24 -1.77 12.98 -9.15
C GLU A 24 -1.02 14.23 -8.63
N GLY A 25 0.04 14.07 -7.81
CA GLY A 25 0.83 15.17 -7.27
C GLY A 25 0.26 15.86 -6.02
N LYS A 26 -0.81 15.33 -5.43
CA LYS A 26 -1.41 15.86 -4.20
C LYS A 26 -0.51 15.54 -3.01
N LYS A 27 -0.16 16.53 -2.19
CA LYS A 27 0.67 16.32 -0.99
C LYS A 27 -0.02 15.38 -0.01
N VAL A 28 0.75 14.45 0.58
CA VAL A 28 0.28 13.48 1.57
C VAL A 28 1.11 13.59 2.84
N ASN A 29 0.45 13.64 4.01
CA ASN A 29 1.10 13.44 5.30
C ASN A 29 0.45 12.24 6.00
N VAL A 30 1.25 11.29 6.46
CA VAL A 30 0.76 10.10 7.18
C VAL A 30 0.92 10.32 8.68
N PHE A 31 -0.19 10.53 9.40
CA PHE A 31 -0.20 10.64 10.86
C PHE A 31 -0.24 9.26 11.53
N SER A 32 -1.01 8.33 10.95
CA SER A 32 -1.10 6.93 11.37
C SER A 32 -1.30 6.04 10.15
N ALA A 33 -0.55 4.94 10.06
CA ALA A 33 -0.71 3.93 9.01
C ALA A 33 -1.99 3.08 9.16
N GLY A 34 -2.65 3.17 10.32
CA GLY A 34 -3.79 2.31 10.67
C GLY A 34 -3.37 0.98 11.26
N GLU A 35 -4.36 0.13 11.52
CA GLU A 35 -4.18 -1.23 12.02
C GLU A 35 -4.32 -2.23 10.87
N GLN A 36 -3.33 -3.10 10.69
CA GLN A 36 -3.38 -4.11 9.64
C GLN A 36 -4.49 -5.13 9.96
N LEU A 37 -5.39 -5.35 9.01
CA LEU A 37 -6.39 -6.40 9.07
C LEU A 37 -5.81 -7.71 8.49
N HIS A 38 -6.29 -8.83 9.03
CA HIS A 38 -5.95 -10.19 8.57
C HIS A 38 -7.19 -10.95 8.07
N THR A 39 -8.25 -10.19 7.78
CA THR A 39 -9.55 -10.66 7.31
C THR A 39 -9.80 -10.12 5.91
N SER A 40 -10.87 -10.58 5.26
CA SER A 40 -11.34 -10.00 4.00
C SER A 40 -11.66 -8.50 4.14
N GLY A 41 -11.53 -7.76 3.05
CA GLY A 41 -11.73 -6.31 2.99
C GLY A 41 -10.40 -5.57 2.90
N PRO A 42 -10.39 -4.28 3.28
CA PRO A 42 -9.20 -3.45 3.22
C PRO A 42 -8.02 -3.99 4.03
N ASP A 43 -6.79 -3.77 3.55
CA ASP A 43 -5.59 -4.21 4.26
C ASP A 43 -5.35 -3.52 5.61
N PHE A 44 -5.68 -2.23 5.72
CA PHE A 44 -5.49 -1.45 6.94
C PHE A 44 -6.75 -0.68 7.31
N PHE A 45 -7.13 -0.79 8.57
CA PHE A 45 -8.25 -0.09 9.18
C PHE A 45 -7.81 1.22 9.84
N ASN A 46 -8.62 2.27 9.67
CA ASN A 46 -8.54 3.51 10.44
C ASN A 46 -7.15 4.20 10.42
N ALA A 47 -6.54 4.25 9.24
CA ALA A 47 -5.41 5.13 8.98
C ALA A 47 -5.83 6.60 9.11
N LYS A 48 -4.89 7.46 9.50
CA LYS A 48 -5.11 8.90 9.60
C LYS A 48 -4.10 9.64 8.75
N LEU A 49 -4.59 10.34 7.73
CA LEU A 49 -3.80 10.95 6.67
C LEU A 49 -4.23 12.41 6.48
N GLU A 50 -3.34 13.24 5.96
CA GLU A 50 -3.71 14.51 5.32
C GLU A 50 -3.43 14.38 3.82
N ILE A 51 -4.40 14.73 2.98
CA ILE A 51 -4.23 14.78 1.52
C ILE A 51 -4.66 16.17 1.07
N GLN A 52 -3.75 16.92 0.44
CA GLN A 52 -3.99 18.29 -0.04
C GLN A 52 -4.55 19.24 1.05
N GLY A 53 -4.11 19.08 2.30
CA GLY A 53 -4.55 19.91 3.44
C GLY A 53 -5.86 19.49 4.09
N GLN A 54 -6.54 18.46 3.57
CA GLN A 54 -7.71 17.85 4.21
C GLN A 54 -7.28 16.62 5.01
N VAL A 55 -7.70 16.54 6.27
CA VAL A 55 -7.46 15.36 7.12
C VAL A 55 -8.56 14.32 6.90
N TRP A 56 -8.14 13.07 6.71
CA TRP A 56 -8.97 11.90 6.49
C TRP A 56 -8.71 10.84 7.56
N ALA A 57 -9.76 10.12 7.93
CA ALA A 57 -9.68 8.87 8.69
C ALA A 57 -10.45 7.81 7.92
N GLY A 58 -9.84 6.65 7.70
CA GLY A 58 -10.40 5.62 6.82
C GLY A 58 -9.41 4.52 6.51
N ASN A 59 -9.70 3.74 5.48
CA ASN A 59 -8.98 2.50 5.22
C ASN A 59 -7.91 2.68 4.14
N VAL A 60 -6.88 1.83 4.17
CA VAL A 60 -5.81 1.80 3.17
C VAL A 60 -5.76 0.43 2.55
N GLU A 61 -5.67 0.40 1.23
CA GLU A 61 -5.50 -0.83 0.46
C GLU A 61 -4.10 -0.89 -0.14
N ILE A 62 -3.48 -2.07 -0.23
CA ILE A 62 -2.13 -2.22 -0.73
C ILE A 62 -2.04 -3.32 -1.79
N HIS A 63 -1.59 -2.94 -2.99
CA HIS A 63 -1.34 -3.89 -4.08
C HIS A 63 0.07 -3.76 -4.64
N VAL A 64 0.55 -4.78 -5.35
CA VAL A 64 1.80 -4.62 -6.13
C VAL A 64 1.55 -3.68 -7.30
N LYS A 65 0.47 -3.87 -8.04
CA LYS A 65 0.09 -3.02 -9.17
C LYS A 65 -1.22 -2.30 -8.90
N ALA A 66 -1.37 -1.09 -9.42
CA ALA A 66 -2.65 -0.40 -9.35
C ALA A 66 -3.75 -1.18 -10.09
N SER A 67 -3.43 -1.84 -11.20
CA SER A 67 -4.38 -2.67 -11.98
C SER A 67 -5.04 -3.79 -11.18
N ASP A 68 -4.42 -4.24 -10.09
CA ASP A 68 -4.96 -5.32 -9.25
C ASP A 68 -6.27 -4.91 -8.56
N TRP A 69 -6.52 -3.59 -8.44
CA TRP A 69 -7.81 -3.04 -8.01
C TRP A 69 -8.98 -3.62 -8.81
N TYR A 70 -8.84 -3.62 -10.14
CA TYR A 70 -9.86 -4.12 -11.07
C TYR A 70 -9.85 -5.65 -11.20
N LEU A 71 -8.67 -6.27 -11.05
CA LEU A 71 -8.57 -7.72 -11.03
C LEU A 71 -9.39 -8.33 -9.87
N HIS A 72 -9.38 -7.64 -8.73
CA HIS A 72 -10.12 -8.00 -7.52
C HIS A 72 -11.52 -7.40 -7.44
N LYS A 73 -11.95 -6.63 -8.45
CA LYS A 73 -13.28 -6.01 -8.57
C LYS A 73 -13.62 -5.03 -7.45
N HIS A 74 -12.61 -4.40 -6.84
CA HIS A 74 -12.81 -3.45 -5.74
C HIS A 74 -13.60 -2.22 -6.16
N GLU A 75 -13.63 -1.88 -7.45
CA GLU A 75 -14.46 -0.81 -8.00
C GLU A 75 -15.97 -1.07 -7.85
N THR A 76 -16.38 -2.32 -7.62
CA THR A 76 -17.80 -2.69 -7.45
C THR A 76 -18.13 -3.20 -6.05
N ASP A 77 -17.15 -3.24 -5.14
CA ASP A 77 -17.31 -3.77 -3.80
C ASP A 77 -17.41 -2.63 -2.77
N ALA A 78 -18.58 -2.49 -2.16
CA ALA A 78 -18.87 -1.46 -1.17
C ALA A 78 -17.95 -1.49 0.07
N ALA A 79 -17.27 -2.61 0.34
CA ALA A 79 -16.27 -2.68 1.40
C ALA A 79 -15.09 -1.71 1.15
N TYR A 80 -14.83 -1.39 -0.12
CA TYR A 80 -13.70 -0.57 -0.57
C TYR A 80 -14.06 0.90 -0.81
N ASP A 81 -15.33 1.29 -0.66
CA ASP A 81 -15.75 2.70 -0.74
C ASP A 81 -15.08 3.57 0.34
N SER A 82 -14.68 2.94 1.44
CA SER A 82 -14.01 3.57 2.59
C SER A 82 -12.49 3.73 2.43
N ILE A 83 -11.91 3.29 1.30
CA ILE A 83 -10.48 3.45 1.02
C ILE A 83 -10.17 4.93 0.80
N ILE A 84 -9.33 5.49 1.66
CA ILE A 84 -8.87 6.89 1.58
C ILE A 84 -7.51 7.01 0.86
N LEU A 85 -6.78 5.90 0.72
CA LEU A 85 -5.52 5.84 -0.01
C LEU A 85 -5.27 4.41 -0.52
N HIS A 86 -4.93 4.29 -1.79
CA HIS A 86 -4.39 3.05 -2.38
C HIS A 86 -2.87 3.16 -2.43
N VAL A 87 -2.16 2.23 -1.80
CA VAL A 87 -0.69 2.20 -1.77
C VAL A 87 -0.21 1.10 -2.72
N VAL A 88 0.64 1.45 -3.67
CA VAL A 88 1.11 0.49 -4.68
C VAL A 88 2.62 0.49 -4.79
N TRP A 89 3.17 -0.62 -5.27
CA TRP A 89 4.55 -0.61 -5.73
C TRP A 89 4.68 0.02 -7.12
N ASP A 90 3.76 -0.26 -8.04
CA ASP A 90 3.77 0.23 -9.42
C ASP A 90 2.38 0.78 -9.77
N CYS A 91 2.29 2.08 -10.03
CA CYS A 91 1.05 2.71 -10.44
C CYS A 91 0.91 2.67 -11.97
N ASP A 92 0.46 1.54 -12.51
CA ASP A 92 0.36 1.29 -13.95
C ASP A 92 -0.95 1.82 -14.57
N VAL A 93 -1.99 2.02 -13.76
CA VAL A 93 -3.27 2.63 -14.16
C VAL A 93 -3.80 3.53 -13.05
N ALA A 94 -4.63 4.52 -13.41
CA ALA A 94 -5.48 5.20 -12.43
C ALA A 94 -6.62 4.26 -12.03
N VAL A 95 -7.05 4.32 -10.77
CA VAL A 95 -8.11 3.46 -10.24
C VAL A 95 -9.28 4.30 -9.72
N PHE A 96 -10.50 3.79 -9.94
CA PHE A 96 -11.75 4.49 -9.63
C PHE A 96 -12.65 3.61 -8.77
N ARG A 97 -13.43 4.25 -7.90
CA ARG A 97 -14.51 3.60 -7.13
C ARG A 97 -15.77 3.44 -7.98
N GLY A 98 -16.79 2.79 -7.43
CA GLY A 98 -18.08 2.60 -8.10
C GLY A 98 -18.82 3.90 -8.39
N ASP A 99 -18.55 4.97 -7.64
CA ASP A 99 -19.07 6.33 -7.90
C ASP A 99 -18.25 7.11 -8.95
N ASN A 100 -17.28 6.46 -9.57
CA ASN A 100 -16.37 7.03 -10.56
C ASN A 100 -15.43 8.13 -10.01
N SER A 101 -15.31 8.26 -8.69
CA SER A 101 -14.26 9.06 -8.06
C SER A 101 -12.91 8.34 -8.13
N GLU A 102 -11.84 9.07 -8.43
CA GLU A 102 -10.48 8.52 -8.41
C GLU A 102 -10.05 8.22 -6.97
N VAL A 103 -9.41 7.07 -6.76
CA VAL A 103 -8.82 6.74 -5.45
C VAL A 103 -7.43 7.39 -5.38
N PRO A 104 -7.17 8.25 -4.37
CA PRO A 104 -5.83 8.78 -4.15
C PRO A 104 -4.82 7.64 -4.06
N THR A 105 -3.83 7.64 -4.95
CA THR A 105 -2.86 6.53 -5.05
C THR A 105 -1.46 7.00 -4.70
N LEU A 106 -0.76 6.26 -3.85
CA LEU A 106 0.64 6.49 -3.47
C LEU A 106 1.53 5.38 -4.01
N GLU A 107 2.51 5.74 -4.83
CA GLU A 107 3.53 4.80 -5.32
C GLU A 107 4.74 4.76 -4.37
N LEU A 108 5.10 3.58 -3.87
CA LEU A 108 6.25 3.37 -2.97
C LEU A 108 7.59 3.19 -3.70
N LYS A 109 7.56 2.86 -4.99
CA LYS A 109 8.76 2.70 -5.81
C LYS A 109 9.52 4.02 -5.88
N GLY A 110 10.81 3.96 -5.59
CA GLY A 110 11.66 5.15 -5.44
C GLY A 110 11.61 5.82 -4.06
N LEU A 111 10.62 5.52 -3.22
CA LEU A 111 10.53 6.02 -1.84
C LEU A 111 11.18 5.06 -0.83
N VAL A 112 11.16 3.76 -1.09
CA VAL A 112 11.79 2.76 -0.23
C VAL A 112 13.31 2.79 -0.40
N PRO A 113 14.11 2.88 0.70
CA PRO A 113 15.56 2.89 0.61
C PRO A 113 16.12 1.66 -0.12
N LYS A 114 16.98 1.89 -1.11
CA LYS A 114 17.56 0.82 -1.94
C LYS A 114 18.19 -0.31 -1.12
N LYS A 115 18.92 0.03 -0.04
CA LYS A 115 19.53 -0.97 0.86
C LYS A 115 18.50 -1.92 1.49
N MET A 116 17.33 -1.42 1.85
CA MET A 116 16.25 -2.24 2.42
C MET A 116 15.67 -3.18 1.37
N LEU A 117 15.42 -2.65 0.16
CA LEU A 117 14.95 -3.42 -0.98
C LEU A 117 15.95 -4.53 -1.35
N ASP A 118 17.25 -4.21 -1.44
CA ASP A 118 18.32 -5.15 -1.75
C ASP A 118 18.41 -6.26 -0.70
N ASN A 119 18.32 -5.91 0.60
CA ASN A 119 18.31 -6.88 1.69
C ASN A 119 17.11 -7.82 1.60
N TYR A 120 15.91 -7.28 1.35
CA TYR A 120 14.70 -8.07 1.15
C TYR A 120 14.86 -9.03 -0.04
N MET A 121 15.31 -8.53 -1.19
CA MET A 121 15.54 -9.36 -2.38
C MET A 121 16.59 -10.45 -2.13
N LYS A 122 17.66 -10.15 -1.39
CA LYS A 122 18.68 -11.14 -1.00
C LYS A 122 18.09 -12.22 -0.11
N MET A 123 17.29 -11.85 0.89
CA MET A 123 16.61 -12.80 1.79
C MET A 123 15.63 -13.70 1.05
N MET A 124 14.82 -13.13 0.13
CA MET A 124 13.87 -13.91 -0.67
C MET A 124 14.56 -14.87 -1.65
N ARG A 125 15.71 -14.47 -2.21
CA ARG A 125 16.55 -15.35 -3.06
C ARG A 125 17.30 -16.40 -2.25
N SER A 126 17.58 -16.13 -0.98
CA SER A 126 18.26 -17.06 -0.08
C SER A 126 17.33 -18.09 0.55
N HIS A 127 16.12 -18.33 0.00
CA HIS A 127 15.37 -19.58 0.19
C HIS A 127 16.15 -20.80 -0.38
N LYS A 128 17.37 -21.00 0.10
CA LYS A 128 17.94 -22.34 0.27
C LYS A 128 17.15 -22.97 1.41
N TRP A 129 16.53 -24.11 1.09
CA TRP A 129 16.11 -25.21 1.98
C TRP A 129 16.29 -24.96 3.49
N ILE A 130 15.18 -24.88 4.22
CA ILE A 130 15.19 -24.84 5.70
C ILE A 130 15.62 -26.24 6.20
N PRO A 131 16.76 -26.40 6.91
CA PRO A 131 17.25 -27.72 7.35
C PRO A 131 16.57 -28.26 8.62
N CYS A 132 15.35 -27.81 8.94
CA CYS A 132 14.66 -28.22 10.16
C CYS A 132 13.25 -28.72 9.81
N GLU A 133 13.20 -29.83 9.09
CA GLU A 133 12.00 -30.67 8.99
C GLU A 133 12.18 -32.02 9.72
N ASP A 134 13.39 -32.33 10.19
CA ASP A 134 13.65 -33.51 11.02
C ASP A 134 14.19 -33.10 12.40
N SER A 135 13.29 -32.94 13.37
CA SER A 135 13.55 -33.11 14.80
C SER A 135 12.28 -33.56 15.50
#